data_AF-M1AUI0-F1
#
_entry.id   AF-M1AUI0-F1
#
_cell.length_a   1.000
_cell.length_b   1.000
_cell.length_c   1.000
_cell.angle_alpha   90.00
_cell.angle_beta   90.00
_cell.angle_gamma   90.00
#
_symmetry.space_group_name_H-M   'P 1'
#
loop_
_entity.id
_entity.type
_entity.pdbx_description
1 polymer ?
#
loop_
_entity_poly.entity_id
_entity_poly.type
_entity_poly.pdbx_seq_one_letter_code
_entity_poly.pdbx_strand_id
1 'polypeptide(L)' 'MAEDKRIGIAMDFSKSSKAALKWTINNLADKGDTFCIIHVKNYDSRHQLWAQSGSRKNYTIV' A
#
# COMPACT_ATOMS: atom_id res chain seq x y z
N MET A 1 28.22 10.34 15.64
CA MET A 1 26.76 10.42 15.84
C MET A 1 26.12 9.83 14.58
N ALA A 2 25.32 8.78 14.69
CA ALA A 2 24.57 8.28 13.54
C ALA A 2 23.49 9.31 13.19
N GLU A 3 23.34 9.58 11.90
CA GLU A 3 22.32 10.48 11.36
C GLU A 3 20.91 10.02 11.76
N ASP A 4 20.04 10.97 12.13
CA ASP A 4 18.63 10.69 12.42
C ASP A 4 17.97 10.04 11.20
N LYS A 5 17.48 8.81 11.35
CA LYS A 5 16.94 8.05 10.20
C LYS A 5 15.50 8.47 9.94
N ARG A 6 15.15 8.49 8.66
CA ARG A 6 13.77 8.70 8.20
C ARG A 6 13.21 7.39 7.67
N ILE A 7 12.17 6.88 8.31
CA ILE A 7 11.54 5.60 7.97
C ILE A 7 10.16 5.88 7.38
N GLY A 8 9.98 5.54 6.10
CA GLY A 8 8.70 5.68 5.39
C GLY A 8 7.88 4.39 5.44
N ILE A 9 6.60 4.49 5.78
CA ILE A 9 5.66 3.36 5.87
C ILE A 9 4.42 3.67 5.04
N ALA A 10 4.18 2.88 3.99
CA ALA A 10 2.94 2.92 3.23
C ALA A 10 1.81 2.26 4.04
N MET A 11 0.69 2.95 4.17
CA MET A 11 -0.39 2.54 5.06
C MET A 11 -1.77 2.72 4.44
N ASP A 12 -2.44 1.61 4.19
CA ASP A 12 -3.82 1.53 3.70
C ASP A 12 -4.84 1.22 4.81
N PHE A 13 -4.39 1.23 6.08
CA PHE A 13 -5.17 0.88 7.28
C PHE A 13 -5.76 -0.54 7.34
N SER A 14 -5.35 -1.44 6.45
CA SER A 14 -5.64 -2.88 6.54
C SER A 14 -4.99 -3.52 7.79
N LYS A 15 -5.38 -4.76 8.09
CA LYS A 15 -4.79 -5.52 9.22
C LYS A 15 -3.30 -5.74 9.02
N SER A 16 -2.87 -6.03 7.79
CA SER A 16 -1.47 -6.28 7.45
C SER A 16 -0.62 -5.01 7.55
N SER A 17 -1.10 -3.86 7.06
CA SER A 17 -0.34 -2.60 7.15
C SER A 17 -0.17 -2.11 8.60
N LYS A 18 -1.20 -2.30 9.45
CA LYS A 18 -1.08 -2.02 10.89
C LYS A 18 -0.08 -2.94 11.59
N ALA A 19 -0.04 -4.22 11.22
CA ALA A 19 0.94 -5.17 11.76
C ALA A 19 2.36 -4.79 11.33
N ALA A 20 2.56 -4.36 10.08
CA ALA A 20 3.83 -3.87 9.60
C ALA A 20 4.31 -2.65 10.39
N LEU A 21 3.46 -1.63 10.59
CA LEU A 21 3.77 -0.45 11.40
C LEU A 21 4.21 -0.84 12.82
N LYS A 22 3.47 -1.75 13.48
CA LYS A 22 3.83 -2.24 14.82
C LYS A 22 5.20 -2.90 14.83
N TRP A 23 5.49 -3.75 13.84
CA TRP A 23 6.79 -4.38 13.72
C TRP A 23 7.90 -3.34 13.49
N THR A 24 7.68 -2.35 12.62
CA THR A 24 8.66 -1.30 12.34
C THR A 24 8.99 -0.50 13.59
N ILE A 25 7.99 -0.11 14.39
CA ILE A 25 8.21 0.60 15.65
C ILE A 25 9.04 -0.27 16.62
N ASN A 26 8.68 -1.54 16.77
CA ASN A 26 9.34 -2.42 17.74
C ASN A 26 10.79 -2.75 17.39
N ASN A 27 11.17 -2.67 16.11
CA ASN A 27 12.48 -3.15 15.65
C ASN A 27 13.39 -2.03 15.13
N LEU A 28 12.82 -0.95 14.60
CA LEU A 28 13.58 0.11 13.94
C LEU A 28 13.49 1.46 14.65
N ALA A 29 12.60 1.65 15.63
CA ALA A 29 12.49 2.93 16.31
C ALA A 29 13.66 3.14 17.27
N ASP A 30 14.50 4.13 16.98
CA ASP A 30 15.46 4.68 17.92
C ASP A 30 15.14 6.15 18.24
N LYS A 31 15.72 6.66 19.31
CA LYS A 31 15.54 8.04 19.73
C LYS A 31 16.18 8.99 18.70
N GLY A 32 15.36 9.88 18.14
CA GLY A 32 15.77 10.82 17.09
C GLY A 32 15.24 10.43 15.71
N ASP A 33 14.82 9.18 15.52
CA ASP A 33 14.26 8.73 14.25
C ASP A 33 12.89 9.34 13.98
N THR A 34 12.64 9.61 12.70
CA THR A 34 11.38 10.17 12.21
C THR A 34 10.62 9.14 11.39
N PHE A 35 9.40 8.83 11.81
CA PHE A 35 8.49 7.94 11.09
C PHE A 35 7.54 8.74 10.21
N CYS A 36 7.59 8.50 8.90
CA CYS A 36 6.69 9.09 7.93
C CYS A 36 5.64 8.06 7.50
N ILE A 37 4.38 8.32 7.84
CA ILE A 37 3.26 7.48 7.42
C ILE A 37 2.67 8.04 6.13
N ILE A 38 2.73 7.25 5.07
CA ILE A 38 2.16 7.57 3.77
C ILE A 38 0.80 6.88 3.68
N HIS A 39 -0.28 7.64 3.80
CA HIS A 39 -1.61 7.09 3.66
C HIS A 39 -1.89 6.73 2.19
N VAL A 40 -1.96 5.44 1.89
CA VAL A 40 -2.32 4.92 0.57
C VAL A 40 -3.82 4.73 0.54
N LYS A 41 -4.52 5.67 -0.09
CA LYS A 41 -5.95 5.52 -0.36
C LYS A 41 -6.12 4.66 -1.60
N ASN A 42 -6.66 3.46 -1.43
CA ASN A 42 -7.06 2.64 -2.56
C ASN A 42 -8.31 3.28 -3.17
N TYR A 43 -8.14 4.01 -4.27
CA TYR A 43 -9.26 4.55 -5.02
C TYR A 43 -9.84 3.40 -5.85
N ASP A 44 -10.80 2.68 -5.26
CA ASP A 44 -11.53 1.62 -5.96
C ASP A 44 -12.49 2.27 -6.97
N SER A 45 -11.90 2.71 -8.07
CA SER A 45 -12.58 3.23 -9.27
C SER A 45 -12.26 2.37 -10.50
N ARG A 46 -11.81 1.13 -10.26
CA ARG A 46 -12.09 0.07 -11.20
C ARG A 46 -13.61 -0.14 -11.02
N HIS A 47 -14.47 0.13 -12.00
CA HIS A 47 -14.57 -0.73 -13.17
C HIS A 47 -15.20 -0.09 -14.42
N GLN A 48 -15.56 1.19 -14.51
CA GLN A 48 -16.27 1.62 -15.74
C GLN A 48 -15.38 1.65 -17.00
N LEU A 49 -14.14 2.12 -16.91
CA LEU A 49 -13.25 2.22 -18.09
C LEU A 49 -12.71 0.87 -18.59
N TRP A 50 -12.62 -0.14 -17.73
CA TRP A 50 -12.11 -1.48 -18.08
C TRP A 50 -13.21 -2.55 -18.22
N ALA A 51 -14.45 -2.27 -17.77
CA ALA A 51 -15.59 -3.16 -18.00
C ALA A 51 -16.10 -3.12 -19.44
N GLN A 52 -15.96 -1.99 -20.15
CA GLN A 52 -16.53 -1.84 -21.49
C GLN A 52 -15.73 -2.54 -22.60
N SER A 53 -14.42 -2.77 -22.44
CA SER A 53 -13.63 -3.43 -23.47
C SER A 53 -12.44 -4.17 -22.87
N GLY A 54 -12.52 -5.50 -22.74
CA GLY A 54 -11.33 -6.25 -22.33
C GLY A 54 -11.48 -7.70 -21.89
N SER A 55 -12.58 -8.40 -22.20
CA SER A 55 -12.57 -9.87 -22.16
C SER A 55 -12.90 -10.39 -23.56
N ARG A 56 -11.99 -11.18 -24.13
CA ARG A 56 -12.08 -11.74 -25.48
C ARG A 56 -13.47 -12.35 -25.69
N LYS A 57 -14.20 -11.88 -26.71
CA LYS A 57 -15.34 -12.63 -27.24
C LYS A 57 -14.80 -13.95 -27.80
N ASN A 58 -15.09 -15.05 -27.10
CA ASN A 58 -15.00 -16.38 -27.69
C ASN A 58 -16.10 -16.48 -28.74
N TYR A 59 -15.72 -16.41 -30.01
CA TYR A 59 -16.61 -16.79 -31.10
C TYR A 59 -16.68 -18.32 -31.13
N THR A 60 -17.82 -18.89 -30.73
CA THR A 60 -18.17 -20.26 -31.10
C THR A 60 -18.79 -20.21 -32.49
N ILE A 61 -18.16 -20.91 -33.42
CA ILE A 61 -18.65 -21.15 -34.77
C ILE A 61 -19.78 -22.17 -34.66
N VAL A 62 -20.96 -21.83 -35.19
CA VAL A 62 -21.99 -22.79 -35.64
C VAL A 62 -22.41 -22.42 -37.06
#